data_AF-A0A1H0M642-F1
#
_entry.id   AF-A0A1H0M642-F1
#
_cell.length_a   1.000
_cell.length_b   1.000
_cell.length_c   1.000
_cell.angle_alpha   90.00
_cell.angle_beta   90.00
_cell.angle_gamma   90.00
#
_symmetry.space_group_name_H-M   'P 1'
#
loop_
_entity.id
_entity.type
_entity.pdbx_description
1 polymer ?
#
loop_
_entity_poly.entity_id
_entity_poly.type
_entity_poly.pdbx_seq_one_letter_code
_entity_poly.pdbx_strand_id
1 'polypeptide(L)'
;MEVRRKRKAIATDEDIKKMIELRKKGRTYEFIGKKVGLHYTTVQKYVKDVSLENREVGKPKYGLVVKLLGEGKTIGEAADIANTSKDYIRKINRTKDVEKIKRGKEEMKKEKTDRQKQIEEINKEIKRQKESKEEEWQEHLKREKEYYKETYSYVVVNK
;
A
#
# COMPACT_ATOMS: atom_id res chain seq x y z
N MET A 1 44.35 -10.39 -52.66
CA MET A 1 43.83 -11.63 -52.04
C MET A 1 42.90 -11.21 -50.91
N GLU A 2 41.58 -11.25 -51.12
CA GLU A 2 40.62 -10.95 -50.05
C GLU A 2 40.64 -12.10 -49.04
N VAL A 3 41.13 -11.83 -47.84
CA VAL A 3 41.06 -12.77 -46.72
C VAL A 3 39.59 -12.94 -46.37
N ARG A 4 38.96 -14.03 -46.82
CA ARG A 4 37.63 -14.44 -46.34
C ARG A 4 37.74 -14.67 -44.83
N ARG A 5 37.39 -13.66 -44.03
CA ARG A 5 37.30 -13.79 -42.58
C ARG A 5 36.29 -14.90 -42.27
N LYS A 6 36.77 -16.02 -41.72
CA LYS A 6 35.90 -17.10 -41.23
C LYS A 6 34.99 -16.50 -40.15
N ARG A 7 33.68 -16.57 -40.35
CA ARG A 7 32.71 -16.13 -39.33
C ARG A 7 32.85 -17.04 -38.12
N LYS A 8 32.86 -16.45 -36.92
CA LYS A 8 32.88 -17.20 -35.67
C LYS A 8 31.54 -17.94 -35.54
N ALA A 9 31.57 -19.22 -35.15
CA ALA A 9 30.37 -20.06 -35.09
C ALA A 9 29.60 -19.91 -33.76
N ILE A 10 30.31 -19.59 -32.68
CA ILE A 10 29.79 -19.57 -31.31
C ILE A 10 30.20 -18.24 -30.65
N ALA A 11 29.27 -17.60 -29.94
CA ALA A 11 29.57 -16.40 -29.15
C ALA A 11 30.21 -16.78 -27.81
N THR A 12 31.22 -16.04 -27.37
CA THR A 12 31.69 -16.12 -25.97
C THR A 12 30.91 -15.15 -25.08
N ASP A 13 31.00 -15.31 -23.76
CA ASP A 13 30.28 -14.45 -22.80
C ASP A 13 30.63 -12.96 -22.95
N GLU A 14 31.89 -12.65 -23.27
CA GLU A 14 32.33 -11.28 -23.58
C GLU A 14 31.69 -10.71 -24.85
N ASP A 15 31.47 -11.56 -25.85
CA ASP A 15 30.79 -11.18 -27.09
C ASP A 15 29.32 -10.84 -26.79
N ILE A 16 28.66 -11.64 -25.96
CA ILE A 16 27.27 -11.42 -25.54
C ILE A 16 27.14 -10.07 -24.81
N LYS A 17 28.05 -9.78 -23.86
CA LYS A 17 28.08 -8.47 -23.17
C LYS A 17 28.24 -7.30 -24.15
N LYS A 18 29.19 -7.41 -25.10
CA LYS A 18 29.40 -6.41 -26.15
C LYS A 18 28.18 -6.24 -27.06
N MET A 19 27.47 -7.32 -27.41
CA MET A 19 26.23 -7.26 -28.20
C MET A 19 25.14 -6.46 -27.49
N ILE A 20 24.94 -6.71 -26.19
CA ILE A 20 23.93 -6.05 -25.36
C ILE A 20 24.26 -4.56 -25.23
N GLU A 21 25.51 -4.20 -24.94
CA GLU A 21 25.92 -2.80 -24.84
C GLU A 21 25.73 -2.03 -26.15
N LEU A 22 26.14 -2.62 -27.28
CA LEU A 22 25.97 -2.00 -28.59
C LEU A 22 24.49 -1.89 -28.98
N ARG A 23 23.66 -2.85 -28.54
CA ARG A 23 22.22 -2.78 -28.73
C ARG A 23 21.58 -1.68 -27.90
N LYS A 24 21.98 -1.52 -26.63
CA LYS A 24 21.55 -0.40 -25.77
C LYS A 24 21.94 0.96 -26.37
N LYS A 25 23.09 1.03 -27.06
CA LYS A 25 23.54 2.21 -27.82
C LYS A 25 22.84 2.39 -29.18
N GLY A 26 21.77 1.63 -29.47
CA GLY A 26 20.94 1.78 -30.66
C GLY A 26 21.54 1.22 -31.96
N ARG A 27 22.64 0.44 -31.90
CA ARG A 27 23.24 -0.13 -33.12
C ARG A 27 22.39 -1.27 -33.69
N THR A 28 22.47 -1.43 -35.02
CA THR A 28 21.75 -2.47 -35.77
C THR A 28 22.42 -3.83 -35.59
N TYR A 29 21.65 -4.91 -35.72
CA TYR A 29 22.17 -6.29 -35.57
C TYR A 29 23.26 -6.62 -36.59
N GLU A 30 23.18 -6.05 -37.80
CA GLU A 30 24.21 -6.21 -38.83
C GLU A 30 25.53 -5.55 -38.44
N PHE A 31 25.48 -4.33 -37.90
CA PHE A 31 26.66 -3.62 -37.43
C PHE A 31 27.32 -4.37 -36.27
N ILE A 32 26.51 -4.84 -35.33
CA ILE A 32 26.98 -5.63 -34.18
C ILE A 32 27.62 -6.93 -34.67
N GLY A 33 26.99 -7.64 -35.61
CA GLY A 33 27.51 -8.87 -36.20
C GLY A 33 28.86 -8.66 -36.87
N LYS A 34 29.02 -7.60 -37.67
CA LYS A 34 30.30 -7.22 -38.29
C LYS A 34 31.40 -6.95 -37.26
N LYS A 35 31.04 -6.33 -36.12
CA LYS A 35 32.00 -5.95 -35.07
C LYS A 35 32.42 -7.14 -34.20
N VAL A 36 31.51 -8.07 -33.95
CA VAL A 36 31.75 -9.25 -33.09
C VAL A 36 32.15 -10.48 -33.92
N GLY A 37 32.06 -10.42 -35.24
CA GLY A 37 32.42 -11.52 -36.14
C GLY A 37 31.34 -12.60 -36.26
N LEU A 38 30.09 -12.28 -35.94
CA LEU A 38 28.93 -13.18 -35.99
C LEU A 38 27.92 -12.75 -37.05
N HIS A 39 27.08 -13.69 -37.48
CA HIS A 39 25.96 -13.38 -38.36
C HIS A 39 24.86 -12.61 -37.61
N TYR A 40 24.15 -11.73 -38.31
CA TYR A 40 23.13 -10.88 -37.69
C TYR A 40 22.02 -11.71 -37.02
N THR A 41 21.65 -12.87 -37.58
CA THR A 41 20.64 -13.78 -37.01
C THR A 41 21.11 -14.35 -35.67
N THR A 42 22.39 -14.70 -35.55
CA THR A 42 23.01 -15.18 -34.32
C THR A 42 23.00 -14.08 -33.25
N VAL A 43 23.37 -12.85 -33.61
CA VAL A 43 23.30 -11.69 -32.71
C VAL A 43 21.86 -11.45 -32.24
N GLN A 44 20.91 -11.50 -33.16
CA GLN A 44 19.49 -11.31 -32.83
C GLN A 44 18.99 -12.36 -31.85
N LYS A 45 19.40 -13.63 -32.02
CA LYS A 45 19.07 -14.73 -31.11
C LYS A 45 19.61 -14.49 -29.71
N TYR A 46 20.92 -14.28 -29.56
CA TYR A 46 21.53 -14.04 -28.24
C TYR A 46 20.96 -12.81 -27.53
N VAL A 47 20.76 -11.70 -28.25
CA VAL A 47 20.18 -10.49 -27.66
C VAL A 47 18.72 -10.72 -27.22
N LYS A 48 17.94 -11.48 -28.00
CA LYS A 48 16.57 -11.85 -27.62
C LYS A 48 16.55 -12.80 -26.42
N ASP A 49 17.37 -13.84 -26.42
CA ASP A 49 17.43 -14.86 -25.36
C ASP A 49 17.80 -14.21 -24.02
N VAL A 50 18.82 -13.34 -23.99
CA VAL A 50 19.16 -12.56 -22.78
C VAL A 50 18.06 -11.56 -22.40
N SER A 51 17.36 -10.99 -23.37
CA SER A 51 16.20 -10.11 -23.08
C SER A 51 14.99 -10.89 -22.54
N LEU A 52 14.87 -12.19 -22.87
CA LEU A 52 13.83 -13.10 -22.39
C LEU A 52 14.17 -13.65 -21.01
N GLU A 53 15.44 -13.96 -20.72
CA GLU A 53 15.93 -14.25 -19.35
C GLU A 53 15.66 -13.07 -18.39
N ASN A 54 15.88 -11.83 -18.84
CA ASN A 54 15.51 -10.64 -18.07
C ASN A 54 13.98 -10.44 -17.95
N ARG A 55 13.17 -11.16 -18.73
CA ARG A 55 11.70 -11.14 -18.66
C ARG A 55 11.19 -12.05 -17.53
N GLU A 56 11.95 -13.06 -17.14
CA GLU A 56 11.63 -13.97 -16.02
C GLU A 56 11.81 -13.31 -14.64
N VAL A 57 12.71 -12.31 -14.54
CA VAL A 57 12.84 -11.42 -13.37
C VAL A 57 11.59 -10.53 -13.17
N GLY A 58 10.60 -10.66 -14.05
CA GLY A 58 9.39 -9.85 -14.14
C GLY A 58 8.14 -10.36 -13.41
N LYS A 59 8.21 -11.28 -12.43
CA LYS A 59 7.06 -11.54 -11.51
C LYS A 59 7.49 -11.88 -10.07
N PRO A 60 6.70 -11.47 -9.04
CA PRO A 60 5.29 -11.07 -9.13
C PRO A 60 5.01 -9.59 -8.76
N LYS A 61 4.95 -8.71 -9.77
CA LYS A 61 4.33 -7.37 -9.65
C LYS A 61 2.86 -7.43 -9.21
N TYR A 62 2.20 -8.58 -9.37
CA TYR A 62 0.79 -8.76 -9.02
C TYR A 62 0.50 -8.44 -7.56
N GLY A 63 1.25 -9.05 -6.62
CA GLY A 63 1.02 -8.84 -5.19
C GLY A 63 1.21 -7.38 -4.76
N LEU A 64 2.24 -6.72 -5.29
CA LEU A 64 2.49 -5.30 -5.05
C LEU A 64 1.35 -4.43 -5.60
N VAL A 65 0.91 -4.68 -6.84
CA VAL A 65 -0.18 -3.93 -7.47
C VAL A 65 -1.50 -4.11 -6.73
N VAL A 66 -1.81 -5.34 -6.29
CA VAL A 66 -3.02 -5.63 -5.50
C VAL A 66 -3.00 -4.88 -4.17
N LYS A 67 -1.85 -4.83 -3.48
CA LYS A 67 -1.69 -4.04 -2.25
C LYS A 67 -1.89 -2.54 -2.50
N LEU A 68 -1.18 -1.97 -3.48
CA LEU A 68 -1.26 -0.53 -3.81
C LEU A 68 -2.69 -0.11 -4.20
N LEU A 69 -3.37 -0.89 -5.03
CA LEU A 69 -4.76 -0.61 -5.40
C LEU A 69 -5.72 -0.80 -4.22
N GLY A 70 -5.46 -1.77 -3.36
CA GLY A 70 -6.18 -1.96 -2.09
C GLY A 70 -5.93 -0.82 -1.10
N GLU A 71 -4.78 -0.16 -1.16
CA GLU A 71 -4.43 1.08 -0.45
C GLU A 71 -5.15 2.32 -0.98
N GLY A 72 -5.82 2.21 -2.11
CA GLY A 72 -6.52 3.33 -2.75
C GLY A 72 -5.61 4.17 -3.65
N LYS A 73 -4.40 3.70 -3.95
CA LYS A 73 -3.54 4.33 -4.95
C LYS A 73 -4.22 4.31 -6.31
N THR A 74 -4.00 5.37 -7.08
CA THR A 74 -4.51 5.46 -8.44
C THR A 74 -3.76 4.50 -9.36
N ILE A 75 -4.36 4.20 -10.51
CA ILE A 75 -3.72 3.36 -11.53
C ILE A 75 -2.38 3.96 -12.00
N GLY A 76 -2.29 5.29 -12.05
CA GLY A 76 -1.06 6.00 -12.41
C GLY A 76 0.03 5.78 -11.37
N GLU A 77 -0.25 6.09 -10.11
CA GLU A 77 0.73 5.91 -9.02
C GLU A 77 1.15 4.44 -8.87
N ALA A 78 0.20 3.50 -9.01
CA ALA A 78 0.52 2.08 -8.94
C ALA A 78 1.39 1.64 -10.14
N ALA A 79 1.18 2.22 -11.32
CA ALA A 79 2.02 1.96 -12.49
C ALA A 79 3.44 2.49 -12.28
N ASP A 80 3.57 3.69 -11.71
CA ASP A 80 4.87 4.32 -11.43
C ASP A 80 5.64 3.54 -10.36
N ILE A 81 4.98 3.18 -9.25
CA ILE A 81 5.60 2.42 -8.13
C ILE A 81 5.95 0.99 -8.54
N ALA A 82 5.05 0.30 -9.25
CA ALA A 82 5.30 -1.07 -9.70
C ALA A 82 6.12 -1.13 -11.01
N ASN A 83 6.55 0.04 -11.52
CA ASN A 83 7.27 0.21 -12.78
C ASN A 83 6.65 -0.63 -13.90
N THR A 84 5.36 -0.49 -14.13
CA THR A 84 4.58 -1.33 -15.05
C THR A 84 3.58 -0.51 -15.84
N SER A 85 2.99 -1.10 -16.89
CA SER A 85 2.04 -0.36 -17.71
C SER A 85 0.71 -0.15 -16.99
N LYS A 86 0.09 1.01 -17.25
CA LYS A 86 -1.27 1.31 -16.76
C LYS A 86 -2.28 0.25 -17.19
N ASP A 87 -2.09 -0.37 -18.37
CA ASP A 87 -2.97 -1.44 -18.86
C ASP A 87 -2.84 -2.74 -18.05
N TYR A 88 -1.63 -3.09 -17.61
CA TYR A 88 -1.44 -4.22 -16.72
C TYR A 88 -2.14 -3.99 -15.37
N ILE A 89 -2.00 -2.78 -14.82
CA ILE A 89 -2.72 -2.39 -13.59
C ILE A 89 -4.23 -2.43 -13.78
N ARG A 90 -4.77 -1.93 -14.91
CA ARG A 90 -6.22 -1.98 -15.22
C ARG A 90 -6.76 -3.41 -15.25
N LYS A 91 -6.00 -4.35 -15.83
CA LYS A 91 -6.38 -5.76 -15.84
C LYS A 91 -6.46 -6.32 -14.41
N ILE A 92 -5.51 -5.97 -13.55
CA ILE A 92 -5.51 -6.39 -12.14
C ILE A 92 -6.62 -5.70 -11.33
N ASN A 93 -6.89 -4.42 -11.56
CA ASN A 93 -7.92 -3.69 -10.82
C ASN A 93 -9.35 -4.24 -11.04
N ARG A 94 -9.54 -5.04 -12.11
CA ARG A 94 -10.80 -5.75 -12.41
C ARG A 94 -10.89 -7.12 -11.74
N THR A 95 -9.86 -7.56 -11.01
CA THR A 95 -9.88 -8.87 -10.35
C THR A 95 -10.58 -8.79 -8.99
N LYS A 96 -11.20 -9.91 -8.59
CA LYS A 96 -11.92 -10.05 -7.31
C LYS A 96 -11.02 -9.80 -6.09
N ASP A 97 -9.71 -10.01 -6.22
CA ASP A 97 -8.74 -9.81 -5.13
C ASP A 97 -8.69 -8.34 -4.66
N VAL A 98 -8.70 -7.41 -5.62
CA VAL A 98 -8.67 -5.97 -5.33
C VAL A 98 -10.01 -5.53 -4.74
N GLU A 99 -11.12 -6.04 -5.24
CA GLU A 99 -12.47 -5.75 -4.73
C GLU A 99 -12.65 -6.23 -3.29
N LYS A 100 -12.15 -7.42 -2.95
CA LYS A 100 -12.21 -7.95 -1.59
C LYS A 100 -11.49 -7.06 -0.59
N ILE A 101 -10.30 -6.55 -0.96
CA ILE A 101 -9.52 -5.66 -0.09
C ILE A 101 -10.24 -4.30 0.09
N LYS A 102 -10.80 -3.74 -0.99
CA LYS A 102 -11.56 -2.49 -0.92
C LYS A 102 -12.79 -2.63 -0.01
N ARG A 103 -13.57 -3.70 -0.17
CA ARG A 103 -14.75 -3.98 0.66
C ARG A 103 -14.38 -4.12 2.13
N GLY A 104 -13.33 -4.89 2.45
CA GLY A 104 -12.89 -5.03 3.84
C GLY A 104 -12.48 -3.70 4.49
N LYS A 105 -11.93 -2.75 3.72
CA LYS A 105 -11.63 -1.40 4.23
C LYS A 105 -12.88 -0.55 4.45
N GLU A 106 -13.87 -0.66 3.57
CA GLU A 106 -15.15 0.02 3.72
C GLU A 106 -15.89 -0.48 4.96
N GLU A 107 -15.89 -1.80 5.18
CA GLU A 107 -16.46 -2.44 6.37
C GLU A 107 -15.75 -1.95 7.64
N MET A 108 -14.41 -1.96 7.69
CA MET A 108 -13.66 -1.42 8.83
C MET A 108 -13.93 0.08 9.06
N LYS A 109 -14.08 0.86 7.99
CA LYS A 109 -14.38 2.30 8.11
C LYS A 109 -15.77 2.51 8.70
N LYS A 110 -16.76 1.74 8.25
CA LYS A 110 -18.13 1.76 8.78
C LYS A 110 -18.15 1.34 10.26
N GLU A 111 -17.48 0.24 10.59
CA GLU A 111 -17.35 -0.23 11.97
C GLU A 111 -16.71 0.83 12.87
N LYS A 112 -15.65 1.49 12.41
CA LYS A 112 -15.01 2.58 13.14
C LYS A 112 -15.97 3.74 13.41
N THR A 113 -16.79 4.11 12.43
CA THR A 113 -17.79 5.17 12.62
C THR A 113 -18.91 4.76 13.58
N ASP A 114 -19.35 3.51 13.53
CA ASP A 114 -20.39 2.99 14.42
C ASP A 114 -19.89 2.91 15.87
N ARG A 115 -18.65 2.43 16.08
CA ARG A 115 -17.98 2.47 17.38
C ARG A 115 -17.83 3.90 17.92
N GLN A 116 -17.54 4.87 17.06
CA GLN A 116 -17.40 6.27 17.46
C GLN A 116 -18.74 6.84 17.96
N LYS A 117 -19.86 6.50 17.33
CA LYS A 117 -21.20 6.88 17.80
C LYS A 117 -21.52 6.25 19.15
N GLN A 118 -21.21 4.96 19.34
CA GLN A 118 -21.39 4.27 20.61
C GLN A 118 -20.59 4.93 21.74
N ILE A 119 -19.33 5.28 21.49
CA ILE A 119 -18.49 5.99 22.47
C ILE A 119 -19.11 7.35 22.84
N GLU A 120 -19.64 8.08 21.85
CA GLU A 120 -20.27 9.38 22.10
C GLU A 120 -21.54 9.23 22.96
N GLU A 121 -22.34 8.20 22.72
CA GLU A 121 -23.53 7.88 23.51
C GLU A 121 -23.16 7.49 24.95
N ILE A 122 -22.15 6.62 25.12
CA ILE A 122 -21.62 6.25 26.44
C ILE A 122 -21.12 7.49 27.19
N ASN A 123 -20.41 8.40 26.52
CA ASN A 123 -19.91 9.63 27.16
C ASN A 123 -21.06 10.56 27.60
N LYS A 124 -22.14 10.65 26.82
CA LYS A 124 -23.35 11.38 27.21
C LYS A 124 -23.98 10.77 28.45
N GLU A 125 -24.04 9.44 28.53
CA GLU A 125 -24.60 8.74 29.68
C GLU A 125 -23.73 8.90 30.94
N ILE A 126 -22.41 8.76 30.81
CA ILE A 126 -21.47 9.04 31.91
C ILE A 126 -21.64 10.46 32.43
N LYS A 127 -21.87 11.43 31.54
CA LYS A 127 -22.11 12.83 31.93
C LYS A 127 -23.38 12.94 32.77
N ARG A 128 -24.50 12.36 32.32
CA ARG A 128 -25.77 12.36 33.08
C ARG A 128 -25.62 11.72 34.46
N GLN A 129 -24.93 10.59 34.55
CA GLN A 129 -24.70 9.91 35.82
C GLN A 129 -23.84 10.75 36.78
N LYS A 130 -22.86 11.48 36.26
CA LYS A 130 -22.06 12.41 37.07
C LYS A 130 -22.90 13.58 37.59
N GLU A 131 -23.75 14.16 36.73
CA GLU A 131 -24.66 15.24 37.11
C GLU A 131 -25.66 14.77 38.17
N SER A 132 -26.29 13.61 37.98
CA SER A 132 -27.20 13.00 38.95
C SER A 132 -26.52 12.72 40.31
N LYS A 133 -25.31 12.16 40.30
CA LYS A 133 -24.55 11.93 41.55
C LYS A 133 -24.16 13.24 42.25
N GLU A 134 -23.84 14.28 41.49
CA GLU A 134 -23.56 15.60 42.06
C GLU A 134 -24.82 16.19 42.71
N GLU A 135 -25.98 16.07 42.06
CA GLU A 135 -27.26 16.52 42.63
C GLU A 135 -27.60 15.79 43.94
N GLU A 136 -27.47 14.46 43.97
CA GLU A 136 -27.65 13.66 45.18
C GLU A 136 -26.72 14.11 46.31
N TRP A 137 -25.46 14.38 45.98
CA TRP A 137 -24.47 14.87 46.95
C TRP A 137 -24.85 16.26 47.50
N GLN A 138 -25.31 17.17 46.63
CA GLN A 138 -25.74 18.50 47.05
C GLN A 138 -27.00 18.45 47.93
N GLU A 139 -27.95 17.56 47.64
CA GLU A 139 -29.10 17.33 48.52
C GLU A 139 -28.70 16.78 49.88
N HIS A 140 -27.77 15.82 49.92
CA HIS A 140 -27.23 15.29 51.17
C HIS A 140 -26.62 16.39 52.03
N LEU A 141 -25.76 17.24 51.44
CA LEU A 141 -25.16 18.38 52.13
C LEU A 141 -26.19 19.40 52.64
N LYS A 142 -27.27 19.63 51.89
CA LYS A 142 -28.38 20.49 52.35
C LYS A 142 -29.08 19.89 53.57
N ARG A 143 -29.43 18.60 53.54
CA ARG A 143 -30.06 17.90 54.66
C ARG A 143 -29.17 17.90 55.90
N GLU A 144 -27.87 17.65 55.74
CA GLU A 144 -26.93 17.74 56.86
C GLU A 144 -26.90 19.15 57.47
N LYS A 145 -26.80 20.20 56.64
CA LYS A 145 -26.81 21.59 57.13
C LYS A 145 -28.11 21.92 57.87
N GLU A 146 -29.25 21.45 57.38
CA GLU A 146 -30.56 21.65 58.00
C GLU A 146 -30.66 20.94 59.35
N TYR A 147 -30.23 19.67 59.41
CA TYR A 147 -30.14 18.90 60.66
C TYR A 147 -29.26 19.59 61.71
N TYR A 148 -28.08 20.08 61.30
CA TYR A 148 -27.19 20.81 62.22
C TYR A 148 -27.79 22.14 62.68
N LYS A 149 -28.59 22.81 61.84
CA LYS A 149 -29.28 24.06 62.18
C LYS A 149 -30.40 23.82 63.20
N GLU A 150 -31.19 22.77 63.04
CA GLU A 150 -32.24 22.37 63.98
C GLU A 150 -31.67 21.94 65.32
N THR A 151 -30.62 21.11 65.32
CA THR A 151 -29.99 20.63 66.56
C THR A 151 -29.29 21.76 67.35
N TYR A 152 -28.59 22.69 66.68
CA TYR A 152 -28.04 23.87 67.35
C TYR A 152 -29.13 24.83 67.86
N SER A 153 -30.25 24.97 67.14
CA SER A 153 -31.40 25.73 67.62
C SER A 153 -31.99 25.12 68.90
N TYR A 154 -32.08 23.79 68.97
CA TYR A 154 -32.63 23.08 70.14
C TYR A 154 -31.76 23.21 71.40
N VAL A 155 -30.44 23.26 71.22
CA VAL A 155 -29.46 23.41 72.32
C VAL A 155 -29.36 24.86 72.83
N VAL A 156 -29.60 25.85 71.98
CA VAL A 156 -29.59 27.28 72.38
C VAL A 156 -30.89 27.69 73.09
N VAL A 157 -32.03 27.06 72.77
CA VAL A 157 -33.34 27.36 73.39
C VAL A 157 -33.53 26.67 74.75
N ASN A 158 -32.79 25.59 75.05
CA ASN A 158 -32.87 24.85 76.32
C ASN A 158 -31.69 25.13 77.29
N LYS A 159 -31.03 26.27 77.15
CA LYS A 159 -30.07 26.82 78.13
C LYS A 159 -30.70 27.98 78.88
#